data_AF-A0ABD1VCS9-F1
#
_entry.id   AF-A0ABD1VCS9-F1
#
_cell.length_a   1.000
_cell.length_b   1.000
_cell.length_c   1.000
_cell.angle_alpha   90.00
_cell.angle_beta   90.00
_cell.angle_gamma   90.00
#
_symmetry.space_group_name_H-M   'P 1'
#
loop_
_entity.id
_entity.type
_entity.pdbx_description
1 polymer ?
#
loop_
_entity_poly.entity_id
_entity_poly.type
_entity_poly.pdbx_seq_one_letter_code
_entity_poly.pdbx_strand_id
1 'polypeptide(L)'
;MNEKEFTELIPQLPEELALECLTRLHYSAHPVSSLVCRRWCELIRSGDFYYHRKQFGFTRKVACLVQAIPVQDSDSKPVGQPRYGISVFDPVTRCWDWVDPVPKYPDGLPLFCQVASTEGKLIVMGRMEPNELGPG
;
A
#
# COMPACT_ATOMS: atom_id res chain seq x y z
N MET A 1 20.24 -29.53 21.37
CA MET A 1 19.96 -28.23 20.74
C MET A 1 18.70 -28.44 19.92
N ASN A 2 17.56 -27.89 20.35
CA ASN A 2 16.23 -28.26 19.85
C ASN A 2 15.95 -27.52 18.53
N GLU A 3 15.75 -28.24 17.43
CA GLU A 3 15.39 -27.74 16.09
C GLU A 3 14.00 -27.07 15.99
N LYS A 4 13.28 -26.88 17.11
CA LYS A 4 11.92 -26.29 17.10
C LYS A 4 11.89 -24.76 17.10
N GLU A 5 13.03 -24.10 17.26
CA GLU A 5 13.08 -22.66 17.57
C GLU A 5 12.83 -21.73 16.36
N PHE A 6 12.90 -22.23 15.12
CA PHE A 6 12.73 -21.40 13.91
C PHE A 6 11.34 -21.45 13.26
N THR A 7 10.41 -22.19 13.85
CA THR A 7 9.01 -22.31 13.38
C THR A 7 8.02 -21.61 14.30
N GLU A 8 8.45 -20.71 15.18
CA GLU A 8 7.56 -19.87 15.99
C GLU A 8 7.40 -18.48 15.34
N LEU A 9 6.20 -17.90 15.36
CA LEU A 9 5.98 -16.54 14.85
C LEU A 9 6.66 -15.53 15.77
N ILE A 10 6.43 -15.67 17.07
CA ILE A 10 7.08 -14.88 18.12
C ILE A 10 7.72 -15.90 19.06
N PRO A 11 9.04 -15.82 19.30
CA PRO A 11 9.72 -16.75 20.19
C PRO A 11 9.04 -16.81 21.55
N GLN A 12 8.87 -18.02 22.09
CA GLN A 12 8.30 -18.27 23.42
C GLN A 12 6.81 -17.91 23.54
N LEU A 13 6.11 -17.68 22.43
CA LEU A 13 4.69 -17.39 22.42
C LEU A 13 3.96 -18.49 21.63
N PRO A 14 2.84 -19.04 22.17
CA PRO A 14 1.96 -19.91 21.40
C PRO A 14 1.57 -19.28 20.06
N GLU A 15 1.53 -20.10 19.02
CA GLU A 15 1.31 -19.68 17.63
C GLU A 15 0.02 -18.84 17.48
N GLU A 16 -1.05 -19.23 18.18
CA GLU A 16 -2.35 -18.56 18.12
C GLU A 16 -2.28 -17.15 18.71
N LEU A 17 -1.58 -16.99 19.83
CA LEU A 17 -1.37 -15.69 20.48
C LEU A 17 -0.44 -14.81 19.64
N ALA A 18 0.57 -15.41 19.01
CA ALA A 18 1.45 -14.69 18.11
C ALA A 18 0.67 -14.17 16.88
N LEU A 19 -0.18 -15.01 16.29
CA LEU A 19 -1.05 -14.60 15.19
C LEU A 19 -2.02 -13.50 15.61
N GLU A 20 -2.62 -13.58 16.81
CA GLU A 20 -3.49 -12.53 17.33
C GLU A 20 -2.76 -11.19 17.49
N CYS A 21 -1.54 -11.21 18.04
CA CYS A 21 -0.68 -10.03 18.13
C CYS A 21 -0.42 -9.41 16.76
N LEU A 22 -0.04 -10.21 15.76
CA LEU A 22 0.21 -9.73 14.40
C LEU A 22 -1.08 -9.18 13.75
N THR A 23 -2.22 -9.83 13.98
CA THR A 23 -3.52 -9.42 13.46
C THR A 23 -3.91 -8.02 13.96
N ARG A 24 -3.48 -7.64 15.17
CA ARG A 24 -3.73 -6.33 15.77
C ARG A 24 -2.79 -5.22 15.29
N LEU A 25 -1.69 -5.53 14.60
CA LEU A 25 -0.75 -4.52 14.11
C LEU A 25 -1.45 -3.49 13.21
N HIS A 26 -1.10 -2.22 13.31
CA HIS A 26 -1.60 -1.21 12.37
C HIS A 26 -1.03 -1.45 10.96
N TYR A 27 -1.78 -1.15 9.87
CA TYR A 27 -1.26 -1.41 8.51
C TYR A 27 0.08 -0.71 8.24
N SER A 28 0.32 0.46 8.88
CA SER A 28 1.57 1.20 8.69
C SER A 28 2.79 0.47 9.24
N ALA A 29 2.60 -0.50 10.15
CA ALA A 29 3.68 -1.34 10.64
C ALA A 29 3.97 -2.53 9.72
N HIS A 30 3.04 -2.92 8.83
CA HIS A 30 3.19 -4.10 7.97
C HIS A 30 4.46 -4.08 7.10
N PRO A 31 4.87 -2.95 6.48
CA PRO A 31 6.11 -2.90 5.71
C PRO A 31 7.33 -3.25 6.57
N VAL A 32 7.46 -2.67 7.76
CA VAL A 32 8.59 -2.92 8.67
C VAL A 32 8.51 -4.31 9.28
N SER A 33 7.32 -4.75 9.71
CA SER A 33 7.09 -6.10 10.25
C SER A 33 7.40 -7.20 9.24
N SER A 34 7.17 -6.96 7.94
CA SER A 34 7.52 -7.92 6.89
C SER A 34 9.04 -8.14 6.76
N LEU A 35 9.87 -7.28 7.36
CA LEU A 35 11.33 -7.40 7.34
C LEU A 35 11.89 -8.25 8.49
N VAL A 36 11.06 -8.64 9.48
CA VAL A 36 11.49 -9.39 10.67
C VAL A 36 12.02 -10.78 10.28
N CYS A 37 11.23 -11.54 9.52
CA CYS A 37 11.63 -12.84 8.97
C CYS A 37 10.79 -13.20 7.75
N ARG A 38 11.21 -14.23 6.99
CA ARG A 38 10.48 -14.71 5.81
C ARG A 38 9.03 -15.08 6.13
N ARG A 39 8.80 -15.74 7.26
CA ARG A 39 7.48 -16.18 7.68
C ARG A 39 6.54 -15.01 7.99
N TRP A 40 7.02 -13.95 8.63
CA TRP A 40 6.22 -12.73 8.82
C TRP A 40 5.90 -12.06 7.50
N CYS A 41 6.87 -11.98 6.58
CA CYS A 41 6.65 -11.45 5.23
C CYS A 41 5.55 -12.23 4.50
N GLU A 42 5.64 -13.55 4.47
CA GLU A 42 4.66 -14.43 3.83
C GLU A 42 3.28 -14.31 4.47
N LEU A 43 3.20 -14.35 5.80
CA LEU A 43 1.96 -14.21 6.55
C LEU A 43 1.30 -12.86 6.30
N ILE A 44 2.02 -11.75 6.47
CA ILE A 44 1.48 -10.39 6.31
C ILE A 44 0.98 -10.13 4.89
N ARG A 45 1.65 -10.72 3.88
CA ARG A 45 1.28 -10.59 2.46
C ARG A 45 0.19 -11.57 2.03
N SER A 46 -0.19 -12.53 2.87
CA SER A 46 -1.20 -13.54 2.55
C SER A 46 -2.62 -12.97 2.55
N GLY A 47 -3.47 -13.53 1.68
CA GLY A 47 -4.91 -13.22 1.67
C GLY A 47 -5.59 -13.66 2.96
N ASP A 48 -5.23 -14.85 3.47
CA ASP A 48 -5.82 -15.42 4.70
C ASP A 48 -5.61 -14.51 5.90
N PHE A 49 -4.42 -13.93 6.07
CA PHE A 49 -4.15 -12.98 7.12
C PHE A 49 -4.97 -11.69 6.97
N TYR A 50 -5.12 -11.17 5.74
CA TYR A 50 -6.01 -10.04 5.49
C TYR A 50 -7.47 -10.35 5.86
N TYR A 51 -7.97 -11.52 5.47
CA TYR A 51 -9.33 -11.94 5.79
C TYR A 51 -9.54 -12.18 7.29
N HIS A 52 -8.56 -12.76 7.97
CA HIS A 52 -8.55 -12.90 9.41
C HIS A 52 -8.66 -11.52 10.09
N ARG A 53 -7.80 -10.57 9.71
CA ARG A 53 -7.90 -9.19 10.20
C ARG A 53 -9.26 -8.55 9.92
N LYS A 54 -9.83 -8.79 8.75
CA LYS A 54 -11.14 -8.25 8.36
C LYS A 54 -12.26 -8.78 9.24
N GLN A 55 -12.25 -10.08 9.55
CA GLN A 55 -13.24 -10.72 10.43
C GLN A 55 -13.20 -10.15 11.85
N PHE A 56 -12.00 -9.87 12.38
CA PHE A 56 -11.82 -9.28 13.71
C PHE A 56 -11.94 -7.74 13.73
N GLY A 57 -12.23 -7.10 12.60
CA GLY A 57 -12.40 -5.63 12.54
C GLY A 57 -11.10 -4.83 12.56
N PHE A 58 -9.94 -5.47 12.33
CA PHE A 58 -8.63 -4.81 12.27
C PHE A 58 -8.25 -4.30 10.87
N THR A 59 -9.20 -4.28 9.94
CA THR A 59 -9.09 -3.58 8.65
C THR A 59 -9.92 -2.31 8.69
N ARG A 60 -9.43 -1.24 8.05
CA ARG A 60 -10.16 0.01 7.94
C ARG A 60 -10.42 0.37 6.49
N LYS A 61 -11.50 1.13 6.27
CA LYS A 61 -11.76 1.80 5.00
C LYS A 61 -11.03 3.12 5.02
N VAL A 62 -10.22 3.35 3.99
CA VAL A 62 -9.57 4.62 3.72
C VAL A 62 -10.19 5.22 2.46
N ALA A 63 -10.13 6.54 2.30
CA ALA A 63 -10.48 7.18 1.05
C ALA A 63 -9.21 7.37 0.22
N CYS A 64 -9.26 7.05 -1.07
CA CYS A 64 -8.15 7.25 -1.99
C CYS A 64 -8.53 8.31 -3.01
N LEU A 65 -7.63 9.26 -3.25
CA LEU A 65 -7.80 10.30 -4.25
C LEU A 65 -6.62 10.29 -5.22
N VAL A 66 -6.94 10.22 -6.52
CA VAL A 66 -5.99 10.48 -7.60
C VAL A 66 -5.95 11.98 -7.82
N GLN A 67 -4.79 12.60 -7.59
CA GLN A 67 -4.63 14.04 -7.73
C GLN A 67 -3.24 14.41 -8.26
N ALA A 68 -3.10 15.64 -8.75
CA ALA A 68 -1.82 16.16 -9.20
C ALA A 68 -0.83 16.24 -8.03
N ILE A 69 0.40 15.81 -8.26
CA ILE A 69 1.49 15.92 -7.29
C ILE A 69 1.94 17.39 -7.27
N PRO A 70 1.92 18.06 -6.12
CA PRO A 70 2.37 19.45 -6.02
C PRO A 70 3.82 19.57 -6.49
N VAL A 71 4.06 20.49 -7.44
CA VAL A 71 5.42 20.87 -7.83
C VAL A 71 5.91 21.85 -6.76
N GLN A 72 6.98 21.49 -6.04
CA GLN A 72 7.59 22.41 -5.07
C GLN A 72 8.12 23.65 -5.80
N ASP A 73 7.88 24.81 -5.22
CA ASP A 73 8.10 26.14 -5.79
C ASP A 73 9.42 26.25 -6.56
N SER A 74 9.31 26.32 -7.87
CA SER A 74 10.27 27.03 -8.71
C SER A 74 9.52 28.25 -9.22
N ASP A 75 10.13 29.43 -9.17
CA ASP A 75 9.57 30.68 -9.74
C ASP A 75 9.28 30.60 -11.26
N SER A 76 9.58 29.45 -11.88
CA SER A 76 9.18 29.10 -13.24
C SER A 76 7.83 28.38 -13.26
N LYS A 77 6.93 28.83 -14.13
CA LYS A 77 5.72 28.06 -14.50
C LYS A 77 6.10 26.60 -14.76
N PRO A 78 5.34 25.62 -14.23
CA PRO A 78 5.65 24.21 -14.45
C PRO A 78 5.64 23.92 -15.96
N VAL A 79 6.83 23.65 -16.52
CA VAL A 79 7.01 23.28 -17.91
C VAL A 79 6.80 21.78 -18.01
N GLY A 80 5.58 21.35 -18.34
CA GLY A 80 5.25 19.94 -18.55
C GLY A 80 3.83 19.57 -18.18
N GLN A 81 3.42 18.35 -18.51
CA GLN A 81 2.14 17.80 -18.08
C GLN A 81 2.15 17.54 -16.56
N PRO A 82 1.03 17.77 -15.85
CA PRO A 82 0.93 17.48 -14.42
C PRO A 82 1.12 15.98 -14.17
N ARG A 83 1.92 15.66 -13.16
CA ARG A 83 2.14 14.29 -12.67
C ARG A 83 1.04 13.94 -11.69
N TYR A 84 0.49 12.74 -11.78
CA TYR A 84 -0.58 12.30 -10.88
C TYR A 84 -0.08 11.24 -9.90
N GLY A 85 -0.54 11.33 -8.65
CA GLY A 85 -0.26 10.36 -7.60
C GLY A 85 -1.54 9.96 -6.87
N ILE A 86 -1.42 8.97 -6.00
CA ILE A 86 -2.51 8.56 -5.11
C ILE A 86 -2.21 9.06 -3.71
N SER A 87 -3.15 9.81 -3.16
CA SER A 87 -3.18 10.17 -1.75
C SER A 87 -4.25 9.36 -1.04
N VAL A 88 -3.98 8.99 0.21
CA VAL A 88 -4.85 8.18 1.05
C VAL A 88 -5.21 8.97 2.29
N PHE A 89 -6.49 9.07 2.58
CA PHE A 89 -7.02 9.64 3.81
C PHE A 89 -7.48 8.53 4.75
N ASP A 90 -6.88 8.48 5.93
CA ASP A 90 -7.33 7.62 7.02
C ASP A 90 -8.29 8.38 7.95
N PRO A 91 -9.58 8.01 8.00
CA PRO A 91 -10.57 8.72 8.82
C PRO A 91 -10.33 8.57 10.34
N VAL A 92 -9.56 7.55 10.77
CA VAL A 92 -9.27 7.31 12.18
C VAL A 92 -8.18 8.25 12.66
N THR A 93 -7.07 8.33 11.93
CA THR A 93 -5.94 9.21 12.27
C THR A 93 -6.15 10.65 11.79
N ARG A 94 -7.09 10.87 10.86
CA ARG A 94 -7.36 12.13 10.17
C ARG A 94 -6.13 12.68 9.42
N CYS A 95 -5.27 11.79 8.96
CA CYS A 95 -4.06 12.13 8.22
C CYS A 95 -4.20 11.81 6.73
N TRP A 96 -3.46 12.57 5.93
CA TRP A 96 -3.24 12.30 4.51
C TRP A 96 -1.82 11.81 4.31
N ASP A 97 -1.68 10.69 3.60
CA ASP A 97 -0.40 10.12 3.20
C ASP A 97 -0.36 9.89 1.69
N TRP A 98 0.83 9.96 1.10
CA TRP A 98 1.03 9.56 -0.30
C TRP A 98 1.31 8.07 -0.38
N VAL A 99 0.73 7.41 -1.38
CA VAL A 99 1.12 6.03 -1.73
C VAL A 99 2.45 6.09 -2.46
N ASP A 100 3.34 5.14 -2.14
CA ASP A 100 4.60 4.99 -2.86
C ASP A 100 4.37 4.87 -4.38
N PRO A 101 5.22 5.50 -5.21
CA PRO A 101 5.11 5.39 -6.65
C PRO A 101 5.10 3.94 -7.11
N VAL A 102 4.24 3.63 -8.08
CA VAL A 102 4.23 2.31 -8.72
C VAL A 102 5.59 2.13 -9.40
N PRO A 103 6.35 1.03 -9.17
CA PRO A 103 7.69 0.88 -9.73
C PRO A 103 7.76 1.00 -11.26
N LYS A 104 6.68 0.65 -11.97
CA LYS A 104 6.55 0.82 -13.42
C LYS A 104 6.38 2.29 -13.87
N TYR A 105 5.91 3.14 -12.97
CA TYR A 105 5.57 4.55 -13.22
C TYR A 105 6.18 5.46 -12.13
N PRO A 106 7.53 5.57 -12.07
CA PRO A 106 8.21 6.33 -11.03
C PRO A 106 7.89 7.84 -11.09
N ASP A 107 7.57 8.35 -12.27
CA ASP A 107 7.22 9.77 -12.50
C ASP A 107 5.73 10.09 -12.33
N GLY A 108 4.94 9.15 -11.81
CA GLY A 108 3.50 9.32 -11.56
C GLY A 108 2.62 8.46 -12.47
N LEU A 109 1.34 8.36 -12.11
CA LEU A 109 0.38 7.52 -12.80
C LEU A 109 0.13 7.96 -14.25
N PRO A 110 -0.12 7.02 -15.18
CA PRO A 110 -0.47 7.37 -16.55
C PRO A 110 -1.82 8.10 -16.61
N LEU A 111 -1.95 9.00 -17.58
CA LEU A 111 -3.22 9.65 -17.90
C LEU A 111 -4.28 8.60 -18.27
N PHE A 112 -5.53 8.90 -17.97
CA PHE A 112 -6.68 8.00 -18.22
C PHE A 112 -6.58 6.63 -17.54
N CYS A 113 -5.81 6.53 -16.44
CA CYS A 113 -5.82 5.33 -15.62
C CYS A 113 -7.16 5.18 -14.88
N GLN A 114 -7.60 3.94 -14.74
CA GLN A 114 -8.69 3.55 -13.87
C GLN A 114 -8.10 2.97 -12.59
N VAL A 115 -8.67 3.37 -11.45
CA VAL A 115 -8.27 2.84 -10.15
C VAL A 115 -9.44 2.06 -9.57
N ALA A 116 -9.16 0.85 -9.13
CA ALA A 116 -10.10 0.00 -8.42
C ALA A 116 -9.47 -0.48 -7.12
N SER A 117 -10.31 -0.83 -6.14
CA SER A 117 -9.85 -1.43 -4.88
C SER A 117 -10.47 -2.80 -4.69
N THR A 118 -9.68 -3.78 -4.29
CA THR A 118 -10.17 -5.10 -3.90
C THR A 118 -9.28 -5.67 -2.81
N GLU A 119 -9.86 -6.35 -1.82
CA GLU A 119 -9.09 -7.07 -0.78
C GLU A 119 -7.94 -6.26 -0.13
N GLY A 120 -8.18 -4.99 0.17
CA GLY A 120 -7.14 -4.13 0.78
C GLY A 120 -6.02 -3.72 -0.16
N LYS A 121 -6.15 -4.00 -1.46
CA LYS A 121 -5.21 -3.62 -2.52
C LYS A 121 -5.83 -2.55 -3.41
N LEU A 122 -4.99 -1.63 -3.89
CA LEU A 122 -5.31 -0.70 -4.96
C LEU A 122 -4.74 -1.23 -6.27
N ILE A 123 -5.60 -1.31 -7.29
CA ILE A 123 -5.25 -1.74 -8.63
C ILE A 123 -5.35 -0.53 -9.55
N VAL A 124 -4.25 -0.21 -10.21
CA VAL A 124 -4.21 0.82 -11.24
C VAL A 124 -4.14 0.13 -12.60
N MET A 125 -5.17 0.33 -13.41
CA MET A 125 -5.22 -0.11 -14.79
C MET A 125 -5.00 1.11 -15.69
N GLY A 126 -3.84 1.17 -16.33
CA GLY A 126 -3.60 2.17 -17.36
C GLY A 126 -4.40 1.82 -18.62
N ARG A 127 -5.14 2.78 -19.17
CA ARG A 127 -5.51 2.74 -20.57
C ARG A 127 -4.40 3.46 -21.33
N MET A 128 -3.61 2.72 -22.09
CA MET A 128 -2.72 3.32 -23.08
C MET A 128 -3.52 3.50 -24.37
N GLU A 129 -3.74 4.76 -24.77
CA GLU A 129 -3.59 5.35 -26.13
C GLU A 129 -4.29 6.73 -26.14
N PRO A 130 -3.64 7.74 -26.74
CA PRO A 130 -4.21 8.23 -27.99
C PRO A 130 -3.11 8.36 -29.05
N ASN A 131 -3.35 7.89 -30.25
CA ASN A 131 -2.55 8.25 -31.42
C ASN A 131 -2.70 9.75 -31.82
N GLU A 132 -2.89 10.68 -30.87
CA GLU A 132 -3.31 12.07 -31.10
C GLU A 132 -2.56 13.12 -30.25
N LEU A 133 -1.31 12.86 -29.86
CA LEU A 133 -0.35 13.98 -29.69
C LEU A 133 0.49 14.06 -30.97
N GLY A 134 -0.18 14.46 -32.06
CA GLY A 134 0.53 15.05 -33.18
C GLY A 134 1.24 16.34 -32.71
N PRO A 135 2.38 16.70 -33.31
CA PRO A 135 2.99 17.99 -33.02
C PRO A 135 2.04 19.09 -33.49
N GLY A 136 1.57 19.93 -32.56
CA GLY A 136 0.93 21.21 -32.85
C GLY A 136 1.95 22.33 -32.79
#